data_AF-A0A3B0WXU1-F1
#
_entry.id   AF-A0A3B0WXU1-F1
#
_cell.length_a   1.000
_cell.length_b   1.000
_cell.length_c   1.000
_cell.angle_alpha   90.00
_cell.angle_beta   90.00
_cell.angle_gamma   90.00
#
_symmetry.space_group_name_H-M   'P 1'
#
loop_
_entity.id
_entity.type
_entity.pdbx_description
1 polymer ?
#
loop_
_entity_poly.entity_id
_entity_poly.type
_entity_poly.pdbx_seq_one_letter_code
_entity_poly.pdbx_strand_id
1 'polypeptide(L)'
;MNIEQHAYEVVDGFRKSLTNNQLKGLGKESMEELHILIEAALGKAISTALHETVKEVEALAQSTRKRLTSIERLENRCEEEL
;
A
#
# COMPACT_ATOMS: atom_id res chain seq x y z
N MET A 1 -10.41 -3.68 -3.06
CA MET A 1 -10.85 -2.59 -2.18
C MET A 1 -11.17 -1.41 -3.06
N ASN A 2 -12.39 -0.86 -3.01
CA ASN A 2 -12.73 0.36 -3.75
C ASN A 2 -12.35 1.55 -2.84
N ILE A 3 -11.36 2.35 -3.26
CA ILE A 3 -10.80 3.45 -2.46
C ILE A 3 -11.85 4.53 -2.21
N GLU A 4 -12.63 4.85 -3.23
CA GLU A 4 -13.73 5.83 -3.17
C GLU A 4 -14.79 5.39 -2.15
N GLN A 5 -15.19 4.12 -2.18
CA GLN A 5 -16.15 3.56 -1.23
C GLN A 5 -15.63 3.63 0.22
N HIS A 6 -14.34 3.32 0.44
CA HIS A 6 -13.76 3.36 1.78
C HIS A 6 -13.59 4.79 2.29
N ALA A 7 -13.19 5.73 1.42
CA ALA A 7 -13.13 7.15 1.74
C ALA A 7 -14.51 7.66 2.16
N TYR A 8 -15.57 7.26 1.44
CA TYR A 8 -16.94 7.60 1.78
C TYR A 8 -17.35 7.06 3.15
N GLU A 9 -17.04 5.80 3.47
CA GLU A 9 -17.33 5.19 4.77
C GLU A 9 -16.64 5.92 5.93
N VAL A 10 -15.39 6.33 5.73
CA VAL A 10 -14.62 7.09 6.73
C VAL A 10 -15.24 8.47 6.97
N VAL A 11 -15.57 9.19 5.89
CA VAL A 11 -16.17 10.53 5.97
C VAL A 11 -17.58 10.46 6.55
N ASP A 12 -18.38 9.46 6.18
CA ASP A 12 -19.72 9.25 6.72
C ASP A 12 -19.68 8.86 8.20
N GLY A 13 -18.71 8.04 8.61
CA GLY A 13 -18.44 7.75 10.01
C GLY A 13 -18.09 9.01 10.81
N PHE A 14 -17.20 9.85 10.28
CA PHE A 14 -16.88 11.14 10.87
C PHE A 14 -18.11 12.04 10.96
N ARG A 15 -18.89 12.17 9.87
CA ARG A 15 -20.13 12.94 9.83
C ARG A 15 -21.12 12.50 10.90
N LYS A 16 -21.30 11.19 11.10
CA LYS A 16 -22.20 10.61 12.10
C LYS A 16 -21.74 10.88 13.55
N SER A 17 -20.45 11.13 13.76
CA SER A 17 -19.91 11.46 15.09
C SER A 17 -20.11 12.92 15.50
N LEU A 18 -20.53 13.79 14.57
CA LEU A 18 -20.71 15.21 14.82
C LEU A 18 -22.12 15.53 15.34
N THR A 19 -22.20 16.54 16.19
CA THR A 19 -23.48 17.15 16.59
C THR A 19 -24.04 18.02 15.46
N ASN A 20 -25.35 18.29 15.50
CA ASN A 20 -26.03 19.13 14.50
C ASN A 20 -25.44 20.55 14.38
N ASN A 21 -24.92 21.12 15.48
CA ASN A 21 -24.29 22.44 15.46
C ASN A 21 -22.92 22.40 14.77
N GLN A 22 -22.14 21.33 14.97
CA GLN A 22 -20.85 21.14 14.29
C GLN A 22 -21.05 20.87 12.79
N LEU A 23 -22.06 20.07 12.45
CA LEU A 23 -22.47 19.82 11.06
C LEU A 23 -22.85 21.12 10.33
N LYS A 24 -23.61 22.01 10.99
CA LYS A 24 -23.94 23.34 10.44
C LYS A 24 -22.71 24.22 10.25
N GLY A 25 -21.72 24.14 11.15
CA GLY A 25 -20.49 24.93 11.09
C GLY A 25 -19.53 24.48 9.99
N LEU A 26 -19.47 23.18 9.69
CA LEU A 26 -18.64 22.62 8.62
C LEU A 26 -19.19 22.90 7.22
N GLY A 27 -20.51 22.91 7.05
CA GLY A 27 -21.11 23.08 5.73
C GLY A 27 -20.84 21.90 4.79
N LYS A 28 -21.41 21.98 3.58
CA LYS A 28 -21.36 20.88 2.59
C LYS A 28 -20.01 20.82 1.88
N GLU A 29 -19.46 21.97 1.52
CA GLU A 29 -18.21 22.09 0.75
C GLU A 29 -17.02 21.52 1.53
N SER A 30 -16.89 21.81 2.83
CA SER A 30 -15.80 21.25 3.64
C SER A 30 -15.90 19.73 3.83
N MET A 31 -17.11 19.15 3.75
CA MET A 31 -17.27 17.69 3.80
C MET A 31 -16.89 17.02 2.47
N GLU A 32 -17.19 17.67 1.34
CA GLU A 32 -16.75 17.21 0.03
C GLU A 32 -15.22 17.31 -0.10
N GLU A 33 -14.62 18.41 0.36
CA GLU A 33 -13.18 18.58 0.39
C GLU A 33 -12.50 17.56 1.31
N LEU A 34 -13.07 17.29 2.49
CA LEU A 34 -12.60 16.22 3.37
C LEU A 34 -12.62 14.86 2.68
N HIS A 35 -13.64 14.58 1.88
CA HIS A 35 -13.74 13.33 1.13
C HIS A 35 -12.61 13.18 0.11
N ILE A 36 -12.34 14.23 -0.66
CA ILE A 36 -11.23 14.26 -1.62
C ILE A 36 -9.89 14.05 -0.92
N LEU A 37 -9.68 14.70 0.23
CA LEU A 37 -8.43 14.58 1.00
C LEU A 37 -8.22 13.16 1.55
N ILE A 38 -9.27 12.53 2.08
CA ILE A 38 -9.21 11.15 2.59
C ILE A 38 -8.95 10.17 1.43
N GLU A 39 -9.62 10.34 0.30
CA GLU A 39 -9.40 9.50 -0.88
C GLU A 39 -7.94 9.59 -1.36
N ALA A 40 -7.41 10.81 -1.47
CA ALA A 40 -6.02 11.04 -1.85
C ALA A 40 -5.02 10.43 -0.86
N ALA A 41 -5.28 10.57 0.45
CA ALA A 41 -4.44 10.00 1.50
C ALA A 41 -4.41 8.46 1.44
N LEU A 42 -5.58 7.83 1.26
CA LEU A 42 -5.70 6.37 1.11
C LEU A 42 -4.97 5.90 -0.16
N GLY A 43 -5.17 6.57 -1.28
CA GLY A 43 -4.48 6.27 -2.54
C GLY A 43 -2.96 6.36 -2.39
N LYS A 44 -2.45 7.38 -1.71
CA LYS A 44 -1.02 7.54 -1.44
C LYS A 44 -0.48 6.41 -0.56
N ALA A 45 -1.18 6.08 0.53
CA ALA A 45 -0.76 5.02 1.45
C ALA A 45 -0.65 3.66 0.74
N ILE A 46 -1.66 3.31 -0.06
CA ILE A 46 -1.68 2.07 -0.85
C ILE A 46 -0.53 2.05 -1.85
N SER A 47 -0.30 3.15 -2.57
CA SER A 47 0.79 3.25 -3.54
C SER A 47 2.16 3.07 -2.87
N THR A 48 2.37 3.64 -1.69
CA THR A 48 3.60 3.47 -0.92
C THR A 48 3.80 2.01 -0.50
N ALA A 49 2.77 1.39 0.11
CA ALA A 49 2.85 0.00 0.56
C ALA A 49 3.10 -0.97 -0.60
N LEU A 50 2.47 -0.74 -1.75
CA LEU A 50 2.71 -1.54 -2.95
C LEU A 50 4.15 -1.37 -3.45
N HIS A 51 4.67 -0.14 -3.47
CA HIS A 51 6.04 0.13 -3.90
C HIS A 51 7.08 -0.54 -2.97
N GLU A 52 6.86 -0.53 -1.66
CA GLU A 52 7.69 -1.23 -0.69
C GLU A 52 7.65 -2.75 -0.91
N THR A 53 6.45 -3.30 -1.11
CA THR A 53 6.28 -4.72 -1.41
C THR A 53 7.04 -5.14 -2.68
N VAL A 54 6.98 -4.32 -3.74
CA VAL A 54 7.73 -4.59 -4.98
C VAL A 54 9.23 -4.65 -4.73
N LYS A 55 9.78 -3.71 -3.93
CA LYS A 55 11.21 -3.72 -3.58
C LYS A 55 11.62 -4.98 -2.82
N GLU A 56 10.78 -5.46 -1.91
CA GLU A 56 11.04 -6.69 -1.17
C GLU A 56 11.05 -7.91 -2.09
N VAL A 57 10.10 -7.99 -3.04
CA VAL A 57 10.04 -9.05 -4.04
C VAL A 57 11.26 -9.01 -4.96
N GLU A 58 11.71 -7.83 -5.39
CA GLU A 58 12.93 -7.67 -6.18
C GLU A 58 14.17 -8.15 -5.42
N ALA A 59 14.30 -7.77 -4.15
CA ALA A 59 15.39 -8.20 -3.28
C ALA A 59 15.39 -9.72 -3.10
N LEU A 60 14.22 -10.32 -2.90
CA LEU A 60 14.05 -11.77 -2.81
C LEU A 60 14.47 -12.45 -4.12
N ALA A 61 14.00 -11.97 -5.27
CA ALA A 61 14.35 -12.53 -6.57
C ALA A 61 15.87 -12.48 -6.83
N GLN A 62 16.54 -11.37 -6.48
CA GLN A 62 17.98 -11.25 -6.58
C GLN A 62 18.72 -12.24 -5.65
N SER A 63 18.24 -12.39 -4.41
CA SER A 63 18.80 -13.35 -3.45
C SER A 63 18.67 -14.79 -3.96
N THR A 64 17.51 -15.16 -4.49
CA THR A 64 17.25 -16.47 -5.09
C THR A 64 18.19 -16.74 -6.27
N ARG A 65 18.37 -15.77 -7.18
CA ARG A 65 19.32 -15.90 -8.31
C ARG A 65 20.75 -16.13 -7.83
N LYS A 66 21.21 -15.36 -6.84
CA LYS A 66 22.55 -15.54 -6.25
C LYS A 66 22.74 -16.94 -5.68
N ARG A 67 21.74 -17.43 -4.94
CA ARG A 67 21.77 -18.80 -4.38
C ARG A 67 21.82 -19.87 -5.47
N LEU A 68 21.03 -19.73 -6.53
CA LEU A 68 21.05 -20.67 -7.66
C LEU A 68 22.46 -20.73 -8.28
N THR A 69 23.05 -19.58 -8.59
CA THR A 69 24.42 -19.53 -9.13
C THR A 69 25.46 -20.14 -8.18
N SER A 70 25.28 -19.97 -6.86
CA SER A 70 26.16 -20.62 -5.88
C SER A 70 26.01 -22.15 -5.88
N ILE A 71 24.78 -22.66 -6.04
CA ILE A 71 24.50 -24.10 -6.13
C ILE A 71 25.12 -24.67 -7.41
N GLU A 72 24.86 -24.06 -8.57
CA GLU A 72 25.43 -24.47 -9.87
C GLU A 72 26.97 -24.55 -9.83
N ARG A 73 27.62 -23.58 -9.16
CA ARG A 73 29.08 -23.59 -8.99
C ARG A 73 29.57 -24.74 -8.12
N LEU A 74 28.82 -25.14 -7.11
CA LEU A 74 29.19 -26.26 -6.24
C LEU A 74 29.01 -27.59 -6.97
N GLU A 75 27.92 -27.74 -7.73
CA GLU A 75 27.66 -28.93 -8.55
C GLU A 75 28.78 -29.14 -9.57
N ASN A 76 29.13 -28.11 -10.35
CA ASN A 76 30.20 -28.20 -11.35
C ASN A 76 31.57 -28.56 -10.73
N ARG A 77 31.89 -28.02 -9.54
CA ARG A 77 33.14 -28.36 -8.84
C ARG A 77 33.19 -29.80 -8.36
N CYS A 78 32.06 -30.37 -7.92
CA CYS A 78 31.99 -31.78 -7.54
C CYS A 78 32.15 -32.70 -8.74
N GLU A 79 31.65 -32.31 -9.91
CA GLU A 79 31.83 -33.07 -11.16
C GLU A 79 33.29 -33.04 -11.67
N GLU A 80 34.02 -31.94 -11.45
CA GLU A 80 35.44 -31.83 -11.83
C GLU A 80 36.41 -32.62 -10.92
N GLU A 81 35.99 -33.01 -9.72
CA GLU A 81 36.82 -33.76 -8.75
C GLU A 81 36.62 -35.30 -8.81
N LEU A 82 35.76 -35.81 -9.71
CA LEU A 82 35.45 -37.23 -9.93
C LEU A 82 36.12 -37.79 -11.20
#